data_AF-A0A949G120-F1
#
_entry.id   AF-A0A949G120-F1
#
_cell.length_a   1.000
_cell.length_b   1.000
_cell.length_c   1.000
_cell.angle_alpha   90.00
_cell.angle_beta   90.00
_cell.angle_gamma   90.00
#
_symmetry.space_group_name_H-M   'P 1'
#
loop_
_entity.id
_entity.type
_entity.pdbx_description
1 polymer ?
#
loop_
_entity_poly.entity_id
_entity_poly.type
_entity_poly.pdbx_seq_one_letter_code
_entity_poly.pdbx_strand_id
1 'polypeptide(L)'
;MFGNEFAKRIGRTLTIAAIAVAFVGAAEPVSAATIIWGSPTTVAGDSDVDTTGTLVYAYNIGPSGVQATTINGVVFNAFAFPGQLDFLNTVTVGSVNFTENPSNLQSYDFPSSATPFASLSTAYKTMLSGGGTALLDSTITATLGGLTAGQSYRLQWWTSDPANSQGVLNETFATTTATSGSSSVTLDSNSTNASGGLGQYVIGTFTADSTTQTFDLNSPSGNTSPLINGFQIRAVAVPEPSTCAMATTAALGVAAAALRRFAGRRFG
;
A
#
# COMPACT_ATOMS: atom_id res chain seq x y z
N MET A 1 -68.94 -50.15 38.10
CA MET A 1 -69.26 -50.46 36.68
C MET A 1 -68.84 -49.23 35.90
N PHE A 2 -67.75 -49.37 35.14
CA PHE A 2 -67.01 -48.31 34.45
C PHE A 2 -67.67 -47.90 33.13
N GLY A 3 -67.48 -46.65 32.71
CA GLY A 3 -67.74 -46.21 31.34
C GLY A 3 -67.63 -44.69 31.18
N ASN A 4 -66.40 -44.16 31.11
CA ASN A 4 -66.12 -42.80 30.66
C ASN A 4 -65.59 -42.86 29.23
N GLU A 5 -66.22 -42.05 28.37
CA GLU A 5 -65.92 -41.81 26.97
C GLU A 5 -65.20 -40.46 26.81
N PHE A 6 -64.50 -40.29 25.68
CA PHE A 6 -63.94 -39.05 25.14
C PHE A 6 -62.74 -38.35 25.82
N ALA A 7 -61.54 -38.47 25.23
CA ALA A 7 -60.99 -37.42 24.34
C ALA A 7 -59.51 -37.64 23.96
N LYS A 8 -59.28 -37.72 22.64
CA LYS A 8 -58.00 -37.64 21.92
C LYS A 8 -57.15 -36.43 22.31
N ARG A 9 -55.85 -36.63 22.55
CA ARG A 9 -54.75 -35.67 22.29
C ARG A 9 -53.56 -36.48 21.74
N ILE A 10 -53.49 -36.72 20.43
CA ILE A 10 -52.79 -35.90 19.42
C ILE A 10 -51.42 -35.44 19.92
N GLY A 11 -50.39 -36.07 19.33
CA GLY A 11 -48.99 -35.95 19.70
C GLY A 11 -48.32 -34.67 19.25
N ARG A 12 -47.10 -34.50 19.74
CA ARG A 12 -46.14 -33.51 19.26
C ARG A 12 -44.72 -34.00 19.55
N THR A 13 -44.24 -34.86 18.66
CA THR A 13 -42.81 -35.16 18.55
C THR A 13 -42.15 -33.91 17.97
N LEU A 14 -41.34 -33.20 18.76
CA LEU A 14 -40.53 -32.08 18.28
C LEU A 14 -39.37 -32.64 17.45
N THR A 15 -39.48 -32.55 16.13
CA THR A 15 -38.37 -32.77 15.20
C THR A 15 -37.53 -31.50 15.15
N ILE A 16 -36.35 -31.52 15.76
CA ILE A 16 -35.34 -30.46 15.64
C ILE A 16 -34.63 -30.66 14.30
N ALA A 17 -34.94 -29.81 13.31
CA ALA A 17 -34.20 -29.76 12.05
C ALA A 17 -32.92 -28.94 12.25
N ALA A 18 -31.76 -29.60 12.27
CA ALA A 18 -30.47 -28.95 12.19
C ALA A 18 -30.20 -28.55 10.74
N ILE A 19 -30.26 -27.24 10.45
CA ILE A 19 -29.82 -26.69 9.16
C ILE A 19 -28.30 -26.51 9.25
N ALA A 20 -27.57 -27.44 8.65
CA ALA A 20 -26.15 -27.28 8.39
C ALA A 20 -25.99 -26.40 7.12
N VAL A 21 -25.67 -25.12 7.31
CA VAL A 21 -25.27 -24.25 6.20
C VAL A 21 -23.84 -24.63 5.81
N ALA A 22 -23.70 -25.40 4.74
CA ALA A 22 -22.41 -25.63 4.11
C ALA A 22 -21.99 -24.37 3.36
N PHE A 23 -21.11 -23.57 3.96
CA PHE A 23 -20.36 -22.54 3.25
C PHE A 23 -19.35 -23.25 2.34
N VAL A 24 -19.73 -23.48 1.09
CA VAL A 24 -18.77 -23.75 0.02
C VAL A 24 -18.08 -22.42 -0.26
N GLY A 25 -16.98 -22.17 0.45
CA GLY A 25 -16.09 -21.05 0.13
C GLY A 25 -15.50 -21.30 -1.25
N ALA A 26 -16.06 -20.67 -2.27
CA ALA A 26 -15.33 -20.47 -3.51
C ALA A 26 -14.06 -19.70 -3.13
N ALA A 27 -12.89 -20.26 -3.42
CA ALA A 27 -11.66 -19.51 -3.36
C ALA A 27 -11.76 -18.44 -4.44
N GLU A 28 -12.20 -17.24 -4.04
CA GLU A 28 -12.08 -16.05 -4.86
C GLU A 28 -10.60 -15.94 -5.26
N PRO A 29 -10.29 -15.69 -6.54
CA PRO A 29 -8.92 -15.36 -6.90
C PRO A 29 -8.47 -14.20 -6.00
N VAL A 30 -7.30 -14.32 -5.39
CA VAL A 30 -6.66 -13.24 -4.63
C VAL A 30 -6.30 -12.14 -5.66
N SER A 31 -7.30 -11.35 -6.07
CA SER A 31 -7.07 -10.10 -6.80
C SER A 31 -6.52 -9.15 -5.76
N ALA A 32 -5.33 -8.60 -5.99
CA ALA A 32 -4.84 -7.49 -5.19
C ALA A 32 -5.69 -6.24 -5.51
N ALA A 33 -5.87 -5.37 -4.51
CA ALA A 33 -6.71 -4.19 -4.65
C ALA A 33 -6.07 -3.24 -5.66
N THR A 34 -6.89 -2.52 -6.41
CA THR A 34 -6.37 -1.51 -7.35
C THR A 34 -5.89 -0.30 -6.54
N ILE A 35 -4.61 0.05 -6.71
CA ILE A 35 -4.08 1.32 -6.20
C ILE A 35 -4.55 2.44 -7.12
N ILE A 36 -5.33 3.37 -6.58
CA ILE A 36 -5.77 4.56 -7.31
C ILE A 36 -4.69 5.63 -7.16
N TRP A 37 -3.96 5.89 -8.24
CA TRP A 37 -2.89 6.89 -8.26
C TRP A 37 -3.42 8.32 -8.37
N GLY A 38 -2.83 9.23 -7.60
CA GLY A 38 -2.99 10.67 -7.78
C GLY A 38 -2.18 11.22 -8.96
N SER A 39 -2.12 12.54 -9.08
CA SER A 39 -1.29 13.19 -10.09
C SER A 39 0.19 13.18 -9.68
N PRO A 40 1.12 12.97 -10.64
CA PRO A 40 2.55 13.19 -10.43
C PRO A 40 2.82 14.59 -9.87
N THR A 41 3.67 14.68 -8.86
CA THR A 41 4.08 15.95 -8.25
C THR A 41 5.59 16.08 -8.29
N THR A 42 6.10 17.22 -8.76
CA THR A 42 7.55 17.48 -8.77
C THR A 42 8.04 17.67 -7.35
N VAL A 43 9.17 17.05 -7.02
CA VAL A 43 9.82 17.22 -5.72
C VAL A 43 10.11 18.71 -5.48
N ALA A 44 9.83 19.19 -4.28
CA ALA A 44 10.07 20.57 -3.87
C ALA A 44 10.83 20.66 -2.54
N GLY A 45 10.75 19.63 -1.68
CA GLY A 45 11.47 19.59 -0.40
C GLY A 45 10.74 18.79 0.67
N ASP A 46 11.24 18.82 1.90
CA ASP A 46 10.83 17.91 2.98
C ASP A 46 9.31 17.81 3.20
N SER A 47 8.56 18.89 2.98
CA SER A 47 7.09 18.92 3.08
C SER A 47 6.35 17.98 2.11
N ASP A 48 7.02 17.48 1.08
CA ASP A 48 6.46 16.52 0.13
C ASP A 48 6.14 15.18 0.79
N VAL A 49 6.86 14.82 1.86
CA VAL A 49 6.66 13.56 2.58
C VAL A 49 5.31 13.60 3.30
N ASP A 50 4.39 12.74 2.86
CA ASP A 50 3.06 12.62 3.46
C ASP A 50 3.18 12.13 4.90
N THR A 51 2.53 12.83 5.82
CA THR A 51 2.44 12.47 7.25
C THR A 51 1.02 12.08 7.65
N THR A 52 0.09 11.95 6.68
CA THR A 52 -1.31 11.61 6.95
C THR A 52 -1.47 10.16 7.36
N GLY A 53 -2.06 9.93 8.55
CA GLY A 53 -2.29 8.59 9.09
C GLY A 53 -1.07 8.02 9.82
N THR A 54 -1.11 6.71 10.11
CA THR A 54 -0.07 6.03 10.89
C THR A 54 0.95 5.39 9.96
N LEU A 55 2.24 5.66 10.17
CA LEU A 55 3.32 5.04 9.42
C LEU A 55 3.33 3.52 9.64
N VAL A 56 3.33 2.76 8.54
CA VAL A 56 3.54 1.30 8.57
C VAL A 56 5.03 1.03 8.38
N TYR A 57 5.60 1.53 7.29
CA TYR A 57 7.04 1.54 7.00
C TYR A 57 7.36 2.59 5.94
N ALA A 58 8.63 3.00 5.92
CA ALA A 58 9.21 3.84 4.88
C ALA A 58 10.65 3.36 4.62
N TYR A 59 11.04 3.41 3.35
CA TYR A 59 12.33 2.92 2.88
C TYR A 59 12.92 3.85 1.82
N ASN A 60 14.22 4.12 1.92
CA ASN A 60 14.99 4.66 0.82
C ASN A 60 15.83 3.55 0.20
N ILE A 61 15.82 3.51 -1.12
CA ILE A 61 16.40 2.46 -1.94
C ILE A 61 17.72 2.95 -2.49
N GLY A 62 18.71 2.06 -2.54
CA GLY A 62 20.01 2.38 -3.11
C GLY A 62 20.93 1.16 -3.14
N PRO A 63 22.22 1.35 -3.44
CA PRO A 63 23.18 0.26 -3.45
C PRO A 63 23.43 -0.30 -2.04
N SER A 64 24.21 -1.39 -1.99
CA SER A 64 24.70 -1.94 -0.73
C SER A 64 25.36 -0.85 0.13
N GLY A 65 24.92 -0.73 1.38
CA GLY A 65 25.36 0.35 2.27
C GLY A 65 24.52 1.63 2.23
N VAL A 66 23.39 1.65 1.51
CA VAL A 66 22.42 2.75 1.58
C VAL A 66 22.08 3.08 3.03
N GLN A 67 22.14 4.36 3.38
CA GLN A 67 21.96 4.85 4.74
C GLN A 67 20.49 5.20 4.98
N ALA A 68 19.97 4.87 6.17
CA ALA A 68 18.67 5.38 6.60
C ALA A 68 18.71 6.91 6.72
N THR A 69 17.57 7.57 6.48
CA THR A 69 17.44 9.03 6.54
C THR A 69 16.12 9.43 7.18
N THR A 70 16.02 10.66 7.69
CA THR A 70 14.78 11.18 8.30
C THR A 70 14.37 12.46 7.61
N ILE A 71 13.21 12.43 6.94
CA ILE A 71 12.67 13.57 6.18
C ILE A 71 11.32 13.92 6.79
N ASN A 72 11.15 15.18 7.18
CA ASN A 72 9.90 15.66 7.79
C ASN A 72 9.41 14.78 8.97
N GLY A 73 10.35 14.28 9.79
CA GLY A 73 10.05 13.40 10.92
C GLY A 73 9.73 11.94 10.58
N VAL A 74 9.77 11.55 9.31
CA VAL A 74 9.58 10.16 8.85
C VAL A 74 10.93 9.51 8.63
N VAL A 75 11.18 8.41 9.34
CA VAL A 75 12.41 7.61 9.16
C VAL A 75 12.22 6.68 7.96
N PHE A 76 13.01 6.92 6.92
CA PHE A 76 13.20 6.02 5.78
C PHE A 76 14.36 5.08 6.10
N ASN A 77 14.04 3.79 6.26
CA ASN A 77 15.05 2.77 6.52
C ASN A 77 15.77 2.37 5.23
N ALA A 78 16.99 1.84 5.37
CA ALA A 78 17.76 1.33 4.26
C ALA A 78 17.07 0.14 3.58
N PHE A 79 16.94 0.19 2.25
CA PHE A 79 16.52 -0.93 1.41
C PHE A 79 17.54 -1.11 0.27
N ALA A 80 18.53 -1.96 0.49
CA ALA A 80 19.62 -2.16 -0.48
C ALA A 80 19.18 -3.06 -1.63
N PHE A 81 19.26 -2.55 -2.86
CA PHE A 81 19.19 -3.38 -4.07
C PHE A 81 20.59 -3.96 -4.38
N PRO A 82 20.66 -5.09 -5.11
CA PRO A 82 21.91 -5.67 -5.60
C PRO A 82 22.72 -4.65 -6.40
N GLY A 83 24.05 -4.80 -6.38
CA GLY A 83 24.92 -4.04 -7.27
C GLY A 83 24.71 -4.44 -8.74
N GLN A 84 25.22 -3.65 -9.66
CA GLN A 84 25.06 -3.87 -11.10
C GLN A 84 25.52 -5.26 -11.60
N LEU A 85 26.48 -5.88 -10.90
CA LEU A 85 27.08 -7.18 -11.23
C LEU A 85 26.51 -8.34 -10.40
N ASP A 86 25.56 -8.07 -9.53
CA ASP A 86 24.89 -9.09 -8.72
C ASP A 86 23.65 -9.58 -9.48
N PHE A 87 23.62 -10.87 -9.83
CA PHE A 87 22.51 -11.49 -10.57
C PHE A 87 21.32 -11.86 -9.66
N LEU A 88 20.92 -10.95 -8.76
CA LEU A 88 19.76 -11.15 -7.89
C LEU A 88 18.52 -10.52 -8.52
N ASN A 89 17.48 -11.31 -8.67
CA ASN A 89 16.20 -10.87 -9.22
C ASN A 89 15.13 -10.66 -8.13
N THR A 90 15.48 -10.85 -6.86
CA THR A 90 14.59 -10.71 -5.71
C THR A 90 15.32 -10.07 -4.54
N VAL A 91 14.70 -9.07 -3.92
CA VAL A 91 15.18 -8.43 -2.68
C VAL A 91 14.03 -8.31 -1.69
N THR A 92 14.24 -8.80 -0.48
CA THR A 92 13.25 -8.74 0.60
C THR A 92 13.82 -8.00 1.82
N VAL A 93 13.09 -7.00 2.33
CA VAL A 93 13.39 -6.33 3.60
C VAL A 93 12.10 -6.23 4.41
N GLY A 94 12.10 -6.84 5.59
CA GLY A 94 10.90 -6.95 6.42
C GLY A 94 9.79 -7.68 5.68
N SER A 95 8.62 -7.05 5.57
CA SER A 95 7.46 -7.59 4.85
C SER A 95 7.37 -7.14 3.39
N VAL A 96 8.37 -6.42 2.88
CA VAL A 96 8.37 -5.90 1.50
C VAL A 96 9.32 -6.70 0.64
N ASN A 97 8.86 -7.04 -0.55
CA ASN A 97 9.64 -7.78 -1.54
C ASN A 97 9.58 -7.06 -2.89
N PHE A 98 10.73 -6.86 -3.53
CA PHE A 98 10.80 -6.49 -4.94
C PHE A 98 11.34 -7.66 -5.73
N THR A 99 10.69 -7.96 -6.85
CA THR A 99 11.13 -8.99 -7.79
C THR A 99 11.20 -8.41 -9.18
N GLU A 100 12.10 -8.92 -9.98
CA GLU A 100 12.14 -8.68 -11.42
C GLU A 100 12.21 -10.05 -12.11
N ASN A 101 11.62 -10.13 -13.30
CA ASN A 101 11.72 -11.30 -14.17
C ASN A 101 11.56 -10.81 -15.61
N PRO A 102 12.45 -11.19 -16.55
CA PRO A 102 13.40 -12.31 -16.49
C PRO A 102 14.86 -11.99 -16.13
N SER A 103 15.21 -10.75 -15.83
CA SER A 103 16.60 -10.31 -15.66
C SER A 103 17.06 -10.31 -14.19
N ASN A 104 17.59 -9.17 -13.73
CA ASN A 104 17.98 -8.93 -12.35
C ASN A 104 17.61 -7.50 -11.94
N LEU A 105 17.47 -7.31 -10.64
CA LEU A 105 17.43 -5.98 -10.04
C LEU A 105 18.85 -5.39 -10.06
N GLN A 106 18.95 -4.06 -10.07
CA GLN A 106 20.20 -3.32 -9.98
C GLN A 106 20.03 -2.08 -9.11
N SER A 107 21.14 -1.50 -8.70
CA SER A 107 21.18 -0.23 -7.99
C SER A 107 22.18 0.72 -8.63
N TYR A 108 21.89 2.00 -8.50
CA TYR A 108 22.72 3.10 -9.00
C TYR A 108 22.74 4.24 -7.99
N ASP A 109 23.85 4.98 -7.98
CA ASP A 109 23.95 6.26 -7.31
C ASP A 109 23.71 7.39 -8.32
N PHE A 110 22.91 8.37 -7.93
CA PHE A 110 22.54 9.55 -8.70
C PHE A 110 22.95 10.84 -7.96
N PRO A 111 24.25 11.09 -7.71
CA PRO A 111 24.68 12.30 -7.03
C PRO A 111 24.61 13.51 -7.96
N SER A 112 24.13 14.64 -7.45
CA SER A 112 24.26 15.92 -8.14
C SER A 112 24.59 17.05 -7.17
N SER A 113 25.45 17.96 -7.61
CA SER A 113 25.74 19.22 -6.90
C SER A 113 25.09 20.44 -7.57
N ALA A 114 24.30 20.24 -8.61
CA ALA A 114 23.63 21.31 -9.34
C ALA A 114 22.25 21.61 -8.74
N THR A 115 21.82 22.86 -8.84
CA THR A 115 20.47 23.29 -8.47
C THR A 115 19.47 22.90 -9.54
N PRO A 116 18.19 22.65 -9.19
CA PRO A 116 17.60 22.77 -7.85
C PRO A 116 17.89 21.63 -6.85
N PHE A 117 18.34 20.45 -7.27
CA PHE A 117 18.61 19.30 -6.38
C PHE A 117 19.55 19.66 -5.21
N ALA A 118 20.62 20.41 -5.47
CA ALA A 118 21.57 20.83 -4.45
C ALA A 118 20.92 21.59 -3.27
N SER A 119 19.80 22.27 -3.52
CA SER A 119 19.04 23.06 -2.55
C SER A 119 18.14 22.23 -1.63
N LEU A 120 17.92 20.94 -1.93
CA LEU A 120 17.18 20.05 -1.04
C LEU A 120 17.95 19.80 0.26
N SER A 121 17.22 19.41 1.31
CA SER A 121 17.83 19.01 2.57
C SER A 121 18.79 17.84 2.37
N THR A 122 19.80 17.73 3.22
CA THR A 122 20.72 16.57 3.18
C THR A 122 19.96 15.26 3.28
N ALA A 123 18.94 15.20 4.15
CA ALA A 123 18.13 14.01 4.33
C ALA A 123 17.36 13.60 3.07
N TYR A 124 16.76 14.56 2.37
CA TYR A 124 16.05 14.31 1.12
C TYR A 124 17.02 13.90 0.01
N LYS A 125 18.18 14.57 -0.10
CA LYS A 125 19.23 14.16 -1.03
C LYS A 125 19.70 12.73 -0.78
N THR A 126 19.87 12.33 0.49
CA THR A 126 20.21 10.93 0.83
C THR A 126 19.18 9.92 0.30
N MET A 127 17.88 10.25 0.35
CA MET A 127 16.85 9.37 -0.21
C MET A 127 16.91 9.32 -1.74
N LEU A 128 17.11 10.46 -2.41
CA LEU A 128 17.03 10.56 -3.88
C LEU A 128 18.35 10.26 -4.61
N SER A 129 19.49 10.25 -3.90
CA SER A 129 20.79 9.98 -4.50
C SER A 129 21.07 8.49 -4.69
N GLY A 130 20.25 7.59 -4.17
CA GLY A 130 20.30 6.17 -4.50
C GLY A 130 19.00 5.76 -5.18
N GLY A 131 19.04 4.68 -5.95
CA GLY A 131 17.82 4.06 -6.45
C GLY A 131 18.00 2.62 -6.88
N GLY A 132 16.88 1.93 -6.93
CA GLY A 132 16.74 0.57 -7.41
C GLY A 132 16.10 0.57 -8.80
N THR A 133 16.53 -0.35 -9.63
CA THR A 133 16.09 -0.43 -11.02
C THR A 133 16.02 -1.87 -11.54
N ALA A 134 15.34 -2.06 -12.67
CA ALA A 134 15.40 -3.26 -13.49
C ALA A 134 16.14 -2.95 -14.79
N LEU A 135 16.70 -3.98 -15.43
CA LEU A 135 17.45 -3.80 -16.67
C LEU A 135 16.51 -3.49 -17.85
N LEU A 136 16.76 -2.39 -18.56
CA LEU A 136 15.95 -1.92 -19.70
C LEU A 136 14.45 -1.81 -19.34
N ASP A 137 13.55 -2.09 -20.27
CA ASP A 137 12.09 -2.03 -20.10
C ASP A 137 11.50 -3.18 -19.27
N SER A 138 12.34 -3.90 -18.53
CA SER A 138 11.90 -4.95 -17.62
C SER A 138 11.06 -4.38 -16.47
N THR A 139 10.29 -5.26 -15.83
CA THR A 139 9.32 -4.88 -14.79
C THR A 139 9.82 -5.25 -13.41
N ILE A 140 9.81 -4.28 -12.50
CA ILE A 140 9.93 -4.53 -11.07
C ILE A 140 8.51 -4.74 -10.52
N THR A 141 8.22 -5.93 -10.01
CA THR A 141 7.00 -6.19 -9.23
C THR A 141 7.29 -5.94 -7.75
N ALA A 142 6.63 -4.94 -7.19
CA ALA A 142 6.66 -4.64 -5.76
C ALA A 142 5.54 -5.40 -5.04
N THR A 143 5.88 -6.15 -4.00
CA THR A 143 4.95 -6.83 -3.10
C THR A 143 5.07 -6.22 -1.70
N LEU A 144 4.03 -5.52 -1.29
CA LEU A 144 3.90 -4.80 -0.03
C LEU A 144 3.18 -5.70 0.98
N GLY A 145 3.89 -6.26 1.97
CA GLY A 145 3.29 -7.06 3.04
C GLY A 145 3.04 -6.25 4.32
N GLY A 146 2.47 -6.93 5.33
CA GLY A 146 2.18 -6.32 6.64
C GLY A 146 0.89 -5.50 6.64
N LEU A 147 -0.01 -5.75 5.69
CA LEU A 147 -1.27 -5.06 5.56
C LEU A 147 -2.39 -5.77 6.32
N THR A 148 -3.46 -5.06 6.62
CA THR A 148 -4.68 -5.59 7.24
C THR A 148 -5.81 -5.51 6.24
N ALA A 149 -6.45 -6.65 5.94
CA ALA A 149 -7.60 -6.67 5.04
C ALA A 149 -8.73 -5.75 5.56
N GLY A 150 -9.32 -4.95 4.67
CA GLY A 150 -10.31 -3.93 4.97
C GLY A 150 -9.75 -2.57 5.42
N GLN A 151 -8.44 -2.47 5.69
CA GLN A 151 -7.79 -1.21 6.07
C GLN A 151 -7.42 -0.39 4.83
N SER A 152 -7.71 0.92 4.87
CA SER A 152 -7.27 1.85 3.82
C SER A 152 -5.84 2.31 4.04
N TYR A 153 -5.08 2.39 2.95
CA TYR A 153 -3.67 2.74 2.93
C TYR A 153 -3.37 3.85 1.91
N ARG A 154 -2.31 4.59 2.20
CA ARG A 154 -1.65 5.54 1.30
C ARG A 154 -0.25 5.03 1.01
N LEU A 155 0.07 4.85 -0.26
CA LEU A 155 1.41 4.54 -0.75
C LEU A 155 1.96 5.79 -1.41
N GLN A 156 3.12 6.25 -0.96
CA GLN A 156 3.88 7.30 -1.65
C GLN A 156 5.19 6.71 -2.14
N TRP A 157 5.58 7.00 -3.38
CA TRP A 157 6.88 6.59 -3.92
C TRP A 157 7.49 7.70 -4.79
N TRP A 158 8.81 7.63 -4.96
CA TRP A 158 9.62 8.64 -5.65
C TRP A 158 10.45 8.01 -6.76
N THR A 159 10.60 8.77 -7.85
CA THR A 159 11.65 8.56 -8.85
C THR A 159 12.41 9.86 -9.09
N SER A 160 13.73 9.81 -9.13
CA SER A 160 14.62 10.95 -9.28
C SER A 160 16.00 10.52 -9.77
N ASP A 161 16.43 11.06 -10.90
CA ASP A 161 17.78 10.97 -11.43
C ASP A 161 18.33 12.40 -11.60
N PRO A 162 18.74 13.06 -10.51
CA PRO A 162 19.27 14.42 -10.56
C PRO A 162 20.64 14.48 -11.25
N ALA A 163 21.30 13.34 -11.47
CA ALA A 163 22.56 13.26 -12.18
C ALA A 163 22.36 13.24 -13.72
N ASN A 164 21.14 12.94 -14.19
CA ASN A 164 20.83 12.71 -15.61
C ASN A 164 21.76 11.62 -16.18
N SER A 165 21.78 10.49 -15.49
CA SER A 165 22.73 9.40 -15.66
C SER A 165 22.30 8.44 -16.77
N GLN A 166 23.25 7.58 -17.15
CA GLN A 166 22.99 6.42 -17.99
C GLN A 166 23.45 5.16 -17.27
N GLY A 167 22.73 4.07 -17.50
CA GLY A 167 23.10 2.76 -16.97
C GLY A 167 24.14 2.03 -17.83
N VAL A 168 24.42 0.78 -17.50
CA VAL A 168 25.56 0.01 -18.05
C VAL A 168 25.41 -0.29 -19.55
N LEU A 169 24.18 -0.37 -20.06
CA LEU A 169 23.86 -0.59 -21.47
C LEU A 169 23.49 0.70 -22.20
N ASN A 170 23.79 1.87 -21.62
CA ASN A 170 23.33 3.19 -22.07
C ASN A 170 21.81 3.37 -21.99
N GLU A 171 21.15 2.63 -21.10
CA GLU A 171 19.78 2.90 -20.70
C GLU A 171 19.68 4.24 -19.97
N THR A 172 18.53 4.90 -20.07
CA THR A 172 18.22 6.11 -19.29
C THR A 172 17.28 5.79 -18.14
N PHE A 173 17.14 6.70 -17.18
CA PHE A 173 16.18 6.56 -16.07
C PHE A 173 15.03 7.55 -16.17
N ALA A 174 14.72 8.02 -17.38
CA ALA A 174 13.87 9.19 -17.60
C ALA A 174 12.47 9.08 -16.97
N THR A 175 11.83 7.92 -17.08
CA THR A 175 10.46 7.74 -16.58
C THR A 175 10.20 6.34 -16.02
N THR A 176 9.33 6.30 -15.01
CA THR A 176 8.84 5.07 -14.38
C THR A 176 7.33 5.09 -14.36
N THR A 177 6.70 4.06 -14.89
CA THR A 177 5.25 3.86 -14.84
C THR A 177 4.90 2.84 -13.78
N ALA A 178 4.06 3.24 -12.82
CA ALA A 178 3.47 2.33 -11.86
C ALA A 178 2.12 1.83 -12.38
N THR A 179 1.86 0.53 -12.31
CA THR A 179 0.58 -0.08 -12.69
C THR A 179 0.06 -0.98 -11.57
N SER A 180 -1.22 -0.84 -11.24
CA SER A 180 -1.93 -1.70 -10.29
C SER A 180 -3.36 -1.90 -10.79
N GLY A 181 -3.72 -3.12 -11.16
CA GLY A 181 -5.01 -3.40 -11.80
C GLY A 181 -5.19 -2.56 -13.07
N SER A 182 -6.28 -1.79 -13.15
CA SER A 182 -6.56 -0.89 -14.28
C SER A 182 -6.03 0.54 -14.09
N SER A 183 -5.36 0.84 -12.98
CA SER A 183 -4.81 2.17 -12.70
C SER A 183 -3.32 2.21 -13.02
N SER A 184 -2.87 3.29 -13.67
CA SER A 184 -1.46 3.53 -13.93
C SER A 184 -1.10 5.01 -13.79
N VAL A 185 0.17 5.29 -13.49
CA VAL A 185 0.73 6.64 -13.45
C VAL A 185 2.20 6.61 -13.87
N THR A 186 2.61 7.55 -14.71
CA THR A 186 4.01 7.70 -15.13
C THR A 186 4.61 8.91 -14.41
N LEU A 187 5.76 8.71 -13.79
CA LEU A 187 6.57 9.75 -13.18
C LEU A 187 7.80 10.03 -14.04
N ASP A 188 8.18 11.30 -14.08
CA ASP A 188 9.42 11.80 -14.66
C ASP A 188 10.50 11.87 -13.57
N SER A 189 11.64 11.20 -13.79
CA SER A 189 12.76 11.16 -12.85
C SER A 189 13.63 12.41 -12.94
N ASN A 190 13.51 13.22 -13.98
CA ASN A 190 14.21 14.49 -14.11
C ASN A 190 13.43 15.42 -15.05
N SER A 191 12.51 16.20 -14.47
CA SER A 191 11.61 17.11 -15.19
C SER A 191 12.30 18.18 -16.07
N THR A 192 13.61 18.37 -15.92
CA THR A 192 14.40 19.33 -16.70
C THR A 192 15.36 18.68 -17.69
N ASN A 193 15.50 17.36 -17.67
CA ASN A 193 16.48 16.59 -18.45
C ASN A 193 17.91 17.17 -18.34
N ALA A 194 18.28 17.62 -17.14
CA ALA A 194 19.54 18.29 -16.88
C ALA A 194 20.07 17.95 -15.49
N SER A 195 21.40 18.06 -15.30
CA SER A 195 22.01 17.87 -13.99
C SER A 195 21.42 18.85 -12.98
N GLY A 196 20.99 18.33 -11.83
CA GLY A 196 20.33 19.07 -10.76
C GLY A 196 18.82 19.10 -10.88
N GLY A 197 18.25 18.62 -11.98
CA GLY A 197 16.81 18.50 -12.16
C GLY A 197 16.16 17.61 -11.10
N LEU A 198 14.89 17.91 -10.81
CA LEU A 198 14.11 17.17 -9.82
C LEU A 198 13.22 16.16 -10.52
N GLY A 199 13.15 14.97 -9.93
CA GLY A 199 12.15 13.99 -10.28
C GLY A 199 10.80 14.26 -9.63
N GLN A 200 10.00 13.22 -9.55
CA GLN A 200 8.61 13.28 -9.15
C GLN A 200 8.28 12.22 -8.11
N TYR A 201 7.17 12.45 -7.42
CA TYR A 201 6.53 11.49 -6.56
C TYR A 201 5.04 11.42 -6.87
N VAL A 202 4.39 10.39 -6.37
CA VAL A 202 2.93 10.27 -6.40
C VAL A 202 2.44 9.58 -5.14
N ILE A 203 1.21 9.90 -4.77
CA ILE A 203 0.49 9.20 -3.71
C ILE A 203 -0.63 8.40 -4.34
N GLY A 204 -0.63 7.10 -4.11
CA GLY A 204 -1.72 6.18 -4.41
C GLY A 204 -2.51 5.81 -3.16
N THR A 205 -3.78 5.47 -3.33
CA THR A 205 -4.65 5.00 -2.24
C THR A 205 -5.31 3.68 -2.60
N PHE A 206 -5.45 2.79 -1.63
CA PHE A 206 -6.16 1.52 -1.80
C PHE A 206 -6.73 1.03 -0.47
N THR A 207 -7.69 0.11 -0.52
CA THR A 207 -8.13 -0.66 0.64
C THR A 207 -7.65 -2.08 0.45
N ALA A 208 -6.82 -2.58 1.36
CA ALA A 208 -6.24 -3.91 1.22
C ALA A 208 -7.34 -4.99 1.27
N ASP A 209 -7.32 -5.94 0.37
CA ASP A 209 -8.17 -7.16 0.41
C ASP A 209 -7.51 -8.31 1.16
N SER A 210 -6.19 -8.26 1.33
CA SER A 210 -5.36 -9.28 1.93
C SER A 210 -4.24 -8.65 2.77
N THR A 211 -3.32 -9.49 3.27
CA THR A 211 -2.14 -9.02 4.00
C THR A 211 -1.03 -8.48 3.09
N THR A 212 -1.23 -8.54 1.78
CA THR A 212 -0.27 -8.15 0.75
C THR A 212 -0.92 -7.30 -0.33
N GLN A 213 -0.17 -6.37 -0.91
CA GLN A 213 -0.58 -5.59 -2.08
C GLN A 213 0.54 -5.61 -3.12
N THR A 214 0.20 -5.79 -4.39
CA THR A 214 1.17 -5.72 -5.48
C THR A 214 0.94 -4.53 -6.39
N PHE A 215 2.03 -4.03 -6.98
CA PHE A 215 2.02 -3.13 -8.12
C PHE A 215 3.31 -3.31 -8.90
N ASP A 216 3.26 -2.99 -10.18
CA ASP A 216 4.39 -3.12 -11.09
C ASP A 216 4.98 -1.73 -11.38
N LEU A 217 6.30 -1.66 -11.50
CA LEU A 217 7.05 -0.53 -12.01
C LEU A 217 7.74 -0.95 -13.30
N ASN A 218 7.43 -0.28 -14.39
CA ASN A 218 8.04 -0.54 -15.69
C ASN A 218 8.44 0.78 -16.36
N SER A 219 9.29 0.68 -17.37
CA SER A 219 9.58 1.83 -18.23
C SER A 219 8.73 1.77 -19.49
N PRO A 220 8.25 2.92 -19.99
CA PRO A 220 7.36 2.96 -21.16
C PRO A 220 8.09 2.71 -22.50
N SER A 221 9.42 2.60 -22.52
CA SER A 221 10.20 2.41 -23.75
C SER A 221 11.47 1.58 -23.55
N GLY A 222 11.89 0.86 -24.59
CA GLY A 222 12.92 -0.19 -24.57
C GLY A 222 14.36 0.20 -24.23
N ASN A 223 14.68 1.49 -24.06
CA ASN A 223 16.02 1.93 -23.60
C ASN A 223 15.93 2.81 -22.35
N THR A 224 14.87 2.64 -21.57
CA THR A 224 14.69 3.28 -20.27
C THR A 224 14.49 2.18 -19.23
N SER A 225 15.08 2.38 -18.06
CA SER A 225 14.95 1.49 -16.92
C SER A 225 14.08 2.11 -15.82
N PRO A 226 13.15 1.34 -15.21
CA PRO A 226 12.30 1.89 -14.17
C PRO A 226 13.15 2.21 -12.96
N LEU A 227 12.98 3.39 -12.41
CA LEU A 227 13.71 3.87 -11.24
C LEU A 227 12.75 4.06 -10.06
N ILE A 228 13.19 3.60 -8.89
CA ILE A 228 12.57 3.91 -7.60
C ILE A 228 13.66 4.27 -6.59
N ASN A 229 13.54 5.45 -5.98
CA ASN A 229 14.49 5.94 -4.97
C ASN A 229 14.00 5.71 -3.54
N GLY A 230 12.69 5.63 -3.35
CA GLY A 230 12.10 5.41 -2.04
C GLY A 230 10.59 5.26 -2.08
N PHE A 231 10.03 4.80 -0.98
CA PHE A 231 8.59 4.71 -0.78
C PHE A 231 8.21 4.69 0.70
N GLN A 232 6.95 5.00 0.99
CA GLN A 232 6.35 4.80 2.30
C GLN A 232 4.91 4.30 2.20
N ILE A 233 4.46 3.59 3.23
CA ILE A 233 3.07 3.19 3.41
C ILE A 233 2.54 3.71 4.74
N ARG A 234 1.33 4.27 4.68
CA ARG A 234 0.59 4.75 5.84
C ARG A 234 -0.80 4.16 5.89
N ALA A 235 -1.21 3.70 7.07
CA ALA A 235 -2.59 3.32 7.35
C ALA A 235 -3.41 4.58 7.64
N VAL A 236 -4.53 4.74 6.91
CA VAL A 236 -5.47 5.85 7.12
C VAL A 236 -6.62 5.34 7.96
N ALA A 237 -6.86 5.92 9.13
CA ALA A 237 -8.00 5.56 9.94
C ALA A 237 -9.28 5.66 9.10
N VAL A 238 -9.97 4.53 8.89
CA VAL A 238 -11.27 4.52 8.27
C VAL A 238 -12.24 5.04 9.33
N PRO A 239 -12.97 6.16 9.10
CA PRO A 239 -14.00 6.60 10.03
C PRO A 239 -15.03 5.47 10.13
N GLU A 240 -15.12 4.80 11.29
CA GLU A 240 -16.01 3.64 11.46
C GLU A 240 -17.46 4.03 11.14
N PRO A 241 -18.09 3.50 10.08
CA PRO A 241 -19.47 3.88 9.75
C PRO A 241 -20.51 3.30 10.73
N SER A 242 -20.13 2.38 11.60
CA SER A 242 -21.06 1.51 12.32
C SER A 242 -20.99 1.55 13.85
N THR A 243 -19.90 2.01 14.46
CA THR A 243 -19.81 2.07 15.93
C THR A 243 -20.73 3.15 16.51
N CYS A 244 -20.87 4.28 15.81
CA CYS A 244 -21.87 5.30 16.16
C CYS A 244 -23.32 4.81 15.92
N ALA A 245 -23.56 4.02 14.87
CA ALA A 245 -24.88 3.48 14.55
C ALA A 245 -25.32 2.37 15.54
N MET A 246 -24.38 1.54 16.01
CA MET A 246 -24.65 0.54 17.05
C MET A 246 -24.78 1.16 18.44
N ALA A 247 -23.99 2.18 18.77
CA ALA A 247 -24.14 2.91 20.03
C ALA A 247 -25.51 3.62 20.13
N THR A 248 -25.99 4.21 19.04
CA THR A 248 -27.30 4.87 19.00
C THR A 248 -28.45 3.87 19.06
N THR A 249 -28.38 2.75 18.34
CA THR A 249 -29.42 1.70 18.41
C THR A 249 -29.44 0.97 19.76
N ALA A 250 -28.28 0.72 20.39
CA ALA A 250 -28.21 0.16 21.74
C ALA A 250 -28.80 1.13 22.78
N ALA A 251 -28.50 2.43 22.70
CA ALA A 251 -29.06 3.44 23.60
C ALA A 251 -30.60 3.55 23.46
N LEU A 252 -31.12 3.50 22.23
CA LEU A 252 -32.56 3.50 21.97
C LEU A 252 -33.23 2.20 22.47
N GLY A 253 -32.57 1.05 22.32
CA GLY A 253 -33.05 -0.22 22.86
C GLY A 253 -33.16 -0.24 24.39
N VAL A 254 -32.17 0.32 25.09
CA VAL A 254 -32.19 0.46 26.55
C VAL A 254 -33.26 1.45 27.02
N ALA A 255 -33.41 2.59 26.33
CA ALA A 255 -34.46 3.57 26.64
C ALA A 255 -35.88 2.99 26.46
N ALA A 256 -36.12 2.25 25.38
CA ALA A 256 -37.40 1.58 25.14
C ALA A 256 -37.70 0.49 26.19
N ALA A 257 -36.70 -0.27 26.61
CA ALA A 257 -36.84 -1.26 27.68
C ALA A 257 -37.11 -0.62 29.04
N ALA A 258 -36.48 0.52 29.36
CA ALA A 258 -36.71 1.28 30.57
C ALA A 258 -38.15 1.85 30.61
N LEU A 259 -38.63 2.42 29.51
CA LEU A 259 -40.00 2.95 29.40
C LEU A 259 -41.07 1.87 29.58
N ARG A 260 -40.84 0.65 29.06
CA ARG A 260 -41.75 -0.49 29.28
C ARG A 260 -41.84 -0.93 30.75
N ARG A 261 -40.72 -0.88 31.50
CA ARG A 261 -40.70 -1.22 32.93
C ARG A 261 -41.44 -0.19 33.79
N PHE A 262 -41.42 1.09 33.43
CA PHE A 262 -42.16 2.13 34.15
C PHE A 262 -43.67 2.07 33.88
N ALA A 263 -44.08 1.76 32.64
CA ALA A 263 -45.50 1.63 32.30
C ALA A 263 -46.19 0.45 33.01
N GLY A 264 -45.47 -0.67 33.23
CA GLY A 264 -46.00 -1.85 33.92
C GLY A 264 -46.17 -1.72 35.44
N ARG A 265 -45.63 -0.67 36.08
CA ARG A 265 -45.69 -0.45 37.54
C ARG A 265 -46.85 0.44 38.01
N ARG A 266 -47.71 0.92 37.11
CA ARG A 266 -48.83 1.84 37.45
C ARG A 266 -50.19 1.18 37.69
N PHE A 267 -50.26 -0.16 37.71
CA PHE A 267 -51.48 -0.90 38.05
C PHE A 267 -51.14 -1.97 39.09
N GLY A 268 -51.10 -1.57 40.36
CA GLY A 268 -50.91 -2.43 41.53
C GLY A 268 -51.33 -1.69 42.77
#